data_AF-A0A838VWC4-F1
#
_entry.id   AF-A0A838VWC4-F1
#
_cell.length_a   1.000
_cell.length_b   1.000
_cell.length_c   1.000
_cell.angle_alpha   90.00
_cell.angle_beta   90.00
_cell.angle_gamma   90.00
#
_symmetry.space_group_name_H-M   'P 1'
#
loop_
_entity.id
_entity.type
_entity.pdbx_description
1 polymer ?
#
loop_
_entity_poly.entity_id
_entity_poly.type
_entity_poly.pdbx_seq_one_letter_code
_entity_poly.pdbx_strand_id
1 'polypeptide(L)'
;MNSANAQNGNYTEMGQAKPQLNYAESTNKLISSTPIETPSLLVTKVIRCVSDLGIPSDEAVCKFVLGNVLPSQFTVTVAGNKSTPSVFQGSINGTSVSIYPGKYTVSENLFDTRNMENLLGETTTGSVSTTALGDCNGQFDYMGNFQNATGTIVSGDNQKCEIINTIEIKAGETPQRP
;
A
#
# COMPACT_ATOMS: atom_id res chain seq x y z
N MET A 1 76.68 12.37 54.45
CA MET A 1 76.83 13.68 55.09
C MET A 1 75.47 14.05 55.66
N ASN A 2 75.44 14.14 57.00
CA ASN A 2 74.53 14.85 57.92
C ASN A 2 72.99 14.82 57.66
N SER A 3 72.18 14.07 58.45
CA SER A 3 71.59 14.39 59.78
C SER A 3 70.52 15.51 59.72
N ALA A 4 69.36 15.52 60.39
CA ALA A 4 68.58 14.73 61.37
C ALA A 4 67.13 15.36 61.33
N ASN A 5 66.01 14.62 61.37
CA ASN A 5 65.23 14.07 62.49
C ASN A 5 64.31 15.03 63.30
N ALA A 6 63.17 14.48 63.78
CA ALA A 6 62.14 14.94 64.75
C ALA A 6 60.81 15.51 64.16
N GLN A 7 59.65 14.81 64.22
CA GLN A 7 58.72 14.52 65.36
C GLN A 7 57.84 15.72 65.79
N ASN A 8 56.59 15.66 66.27
CA ASN A 8 55.51 14.66 66.42
C ASN A 8 54.30 15.39 67.10
N GLY A 9 53.07 14.88 66.95
CA GLY A 9 51.91 15.09 67.86
C GLY A 9 50.72 15.90 67.30
N ASN A 10 49.44 15.66 67.62
CA ASN A 10 48.71 14.56 68.29
C ASN A 10 47.18 14.85 68.16
N TYR A 11 46.36 13.78 68.13
CA TYR A 11 44.88 13.55 68.20
C TYR A 11 43.90 14.72 68.56
N THR A 12 42.65 14.80 68.06
CA THR A 12 41.48 13.90 68.31
C THR A 12 40.31 14.00 67.28
N GLU A 13 39.36 13.07 67.45
CA GLU A 13 38.31 12.52 66.59
C GLU A 13 36.92 13.22 66.63
N MET A 14 36.06 12.80 65.69
CA MET A 14 34.57 12.83 65.62
C MET A 14 33.84 14.04 65.01
N GLY A 15 33.31 13.81 63.80
CA GLY A 15 32.23 14.60 63.19
C GLY A 15 31.86 14.09 61.79
N GLN A 16 31.03 13.05 61.71
CA GLN A 16 30.45 12.60 60.43
C GLN A 16 29.44 13.63 59.90
N ALA A 17 29.68 14.15 58.70
CA ALA A 17 28.64 14.71 57.83
C ALA A 17 28.99 14.36 56.37
N LYS A 18 28.16 13.54 55.73
CA LYS A 18 28.26 13.20 54.30
C LYS A 18 27.90 14.43 53.45
N PRO A 19 28.61 14.67 52.32
CA PRO A 19 27.93 15.30 51.20
C PRO A 19 28.18 14.63 49.84
N GLN A 20 27.04 14.43 49.18
CA GLN A 20 26.73 14.72 47.78
C GLN A 20 27.38 13.87 46.66
N LEU A 21 26.51 13.02 46.11
CA LEU A 21 26.59 12.40 44.80
C LEU A 21 26.76 13.49 43.72
N ASN A 22 27.90 13.51 43.05
CA ASN A 22 28.11 14.32 41.86
C ASN A 22 27.25 13.75 40.72
N TYR A 23 26.13 14.41 40.42
CA TYR A 23 25.39 14.17 39.18
C TYR A 23 26.17 14.82 38.03
N ALA A 24 26.75 13.98 37.17
CA ALA A 24 27.18 14.42 35.85
C ALA A 24 25.94 14.89 35.08
N GLU A 25 26.00 16.10 34.53
CA GLU A 25 24.97 16.67 33.65
C GLU A 25 24.78 15.76 32.42
N SER A 26 23.72 14.96 32.43
CA SER A 26 23.23 14.31 31.23
C SER A 26 22.46 15.35 30.41
N THR A 27 23.04 15.82 29.31
CA THR A 27 22.27 16.47 28.26
C THR A 27 21.41 15.41 27.58
N ASN A 28 20.28 15.08 28.21
CA ASN A 28 19.17 14.40 27.55
C ASN A 28 18.63 15.35 26.49
N LYS A 29 19.23 15.30 25.29
CA LYS A 29 18.62 15.81 24.08
C LYS A 29 17.37 14.97 23.86
N LEU A 30 16.24 15.49 24.33
CA LEU A 30 14.90 14.97 24.05
C LEU A 30 14.84 14.71 22.55
N ILE A 31 14.88 13.44 22.17
CA ILE A 31 14.42 13.01 20.86
C ILE A 31 12.93 13.32 20.93
N SER A 32 12.54 14.46 20.37
CA SER A 32 11.14 14.72 20.08
C SER A 32 10.72 13.62 19.11
N SER A 33 10.13 12.55 19.65
CA SER A 33 9.44 11.57 18.83
C SER A 33 8.20 12.30 18.32
N THR A 34 8.32 12.94 17.16
CA THR A 34 7.16 13.31 16.37
C THR A 34 6.23 12.10 16.36
N PRO A 35 4.95 12.25 16.78
CA PRO A 35 3.99 11.17 16.66
C PRO A 35 4.02 10.66 15.22
N ILE A 36 4.28 9.37 15.03
CA ILE A 36 4.18 8.77 13.69
C ILE A 36 2.68 8.76 13.39
N GLU A 37 2.20 9.81 12.74
CA GLU A 37 0.87 9.82 12.17
C GLU A 37 0.83 8.72 11.12
N THR A 38 -0.04 7.73 11.36
CA THR A 38 -0.13 6.57 10.48
C THR A 38 -0.67 7.03 9.13
N PRO A 39 0.13 6.95 8.06
CA PRO A 39 -0.33 7.39 6.76
C PRO A 39 -1.40 6.46 6.21
N SER A 40 -2.15 6.99 5.25
CA SER A 40 -3.26 6.28 4.61
C SER A 40 -3.02 6.15 3.13
N LEU A 41 -3.24 4.95 2.60
CA LEU A 41 -3.30 4.67 1.17
C LEU A 41 -4.75 4.36 0.80
N LEU A 42 -5.37 5.21 -0.02
CA LEU A 42 -6.66 4.93 -0.62
C LEU A 42 -6.46 4.13 -1.92
N VAL A 43 -6.88 2.87 -1.91
CA VAL A 43 -6.79 2.00 -3.11
C VAL A 43 -8.15 1.93 -3.79
N THR A 44 -8.25 2.39 -5.05
CA THR A 44 -9.47 2.30 -5.86
C THR A 44 -9.35 1.22 -6.93
N LYS A 45 -10.47 0.56 -7.23
CA LYS A 45 -10.59 -0.41 -8.30
C LYS A 45 -11.63 0.04 -9.32
N VAL A 46 -11.20 0.22 -10.56
CA VAL A 46 -12.06 0.66 -11.67
C VAL A 46 -12.07 -0.41 -12.75
N ILE A 47 -13.27 -0.69 -13.29
CA ILE A 47 -13.45 -1.52 -14.47
C ILE A 47 -13.83 -0.61 -15.64
N ARG A 48 -13.11 -0.75 -16.74
CA ARG A 48 -13.40 -0.12 -18.01
C ARG A 48 -13.71 -1.20 -19.03
N CYS A 49 -14.42 -0.81 -20.09
CA CYS A 49 -14.64 -1.67 -21.23
C CYS A 49 -14.31 -0.92 -22.51
N VAL A 50 -13.70 -1.64 -23.45
CA VAL A 50 -13.59 -1.27 -24.86
C VAL A 50 -14.17 -2.43 -25.65
N SER A 51 -15.04 -2.12 -26.62
CA SER A 51 -15.59 -3.11 -27.55
C SER A 51 -15.26 -2.69 -28.98
N ASP A 52 -15.10 -3.68 -29.83
CA ASP A 52 -15.01 -3.54 -31.28
C ASP A 52 -15.89 -4.60 -31.97
N LEU A 53 -16.59 -4.22 -33.03
CA LEU A 53 -17.54 -5.06 -33.77
C LEU A 53 -18.68 -5.62 -32.90
N GLY A 54 -19.09 -4.89 -31.86
CA GLY A 54 -20.16 -5.30 -30.95
C GLY A 54 -21.54 -5.26 -31.57
N ILE A 55 -22.39 -6.23 -31.23
CA ILE A 55 -23.79 -6.34 -31.65
C ILE A 55 -24.69 -6.21 -30.41
N PRO A 56 -25.70 -5.31 -30.41
CA PRO A 56 -26.10 -4.38 -31.47
C PRO A 56 -25.18 -3.15 -31.62
N SER A 57 -24.30 -2.89 -30.66
CA SER A 57 -23.26 -1.87 -30.73
C SER A 57 -22.16 -2.14 -29.70
N ASP A 58 -21.00 -1.52 -29.87
CA ASP A 58 -19.91 -1.57 -28.88
C ASP A 58 -20.33 -1.04 -27.50
N GLU A 59 -21.17 -0.01 -27.49
CA GLU A 59 -21.73 0.53 -26.25
C GLU A 59 -22.65 -0.47 -25.54
N ALA A 60 -23.48 -1.21 -26.30
CA ALA A 60 -24.36 -2.22 -25.73
C ALA A 60 -23.55 -3.37 -25.12
N VAL A 61 -22.52 -3.84 -25.82
CA VAL A 61 -21.59 -4.85 -25.31
C VAL A 61 -20.89 -4.34 -24.04
N CYS A 62 -20.34 -3.13 -24.05
CA CYS A 62 -19.66 -2.61 -22.88
C CYS A 62 -20.60 -2.36 -21.69
N LYS A 63 -21.84 -1.96 -21.93
CA LYS A 63 -22.85 -1.88 -20.87
C LYS A 63 -23.15 -3.25 -20.27
N PHE A 64 -23.23 -4.29 -21.10
CA PHE A 64 -23.40 -5.66 -20.63
C PHE A 64 -22.20 -6.13 -19.79
N VAL A 65 -20.98 -5.91 -20.27
CA VAL A 65 -19.74 -6.25 -19.56
C VAL A 65 -19.68 -5.54 -18.21
N LEU A 66 -19.88 -4.22 -18.17
CA LEU A 66 -19.82 -3.43 -16.94
C LEU A 66 -20.97 -3.73 -15.96
N GLY A 67 -22.07 -4.32 -16.44
CA GLY A 67 -23.14 -4.84 -15.59
C GLY A 67 -22.81 -6.19 -14.93
N ASN A 68 -21.83 -6.94 -15.46
CA ASN A 68 -21.49 -8.28 -15.01
C ASN A 68 -20.07 -8.39 -14.40
N VAL A 69 -19.17 -7.46 -14.75
CA VAL A 69 -17.81 -7.36 -14.21
C VAL A 69 -17.75 -6.21 -13.22
N LEU A 70 -17.67 -6.56 -11.94
CA LEU A 70 -17.71 -5.59 -10.84
C LEU A 70 -16.34 -5.46 -10.17
N PRO A 71 -15.94 -4.27 -9.68
CA PRO A 71 -14.71 -4.09 -8.90
C PRO A 71 -14.57 -5.10 -7.74
N SER A 72 -15.68 -5.48 -7.11
CA SER A 72 -15.70 -6.38 -5.96
C SER A 72 -15.46 -7.86 -6.29
N GLN A 73 -15.34 -8.22 -7.57
CA GLN A 73 -14.89 -9.56 -7.99
C GLN A 73 -13.36 -9.69 -7.94
N PHE A 74 -12.65 -8.58 -7.74
CA PHE A 74 -11.20 -8.52 -7.65
C PHE A 74 -10.79 -8.48 -6.19
N THR A 75 -10.05 -9.49 -5.75
CA THR A 75 -9.39 -9.49 -4.44
C THR A 75 -8.09 -8.71 -4.56
N VAL A 76 -8.04 -7.57 -3.90
CA VAL A 76 -6.86 -6.70 -3.84
C VAL A 76 -6.04 -7.04 -2.60
N THR A 77 -4.74 -7.13 -2.78
CA THR A 77 -3.76 -7.33 -1.70
C THR A 77 -2.81 -6.13 -1.65
N VAL A 78 -2.66 -5.56 -0.46
CA VAL A 78 -1.65 -4.56 -0.15
C VAL A 78 -0.61 -5.20 0.76
N ALA A 79 0.63 -5.24 0.27
CA ALA A 79 1.79 -5.61 1.04
C ALA A 79 2.63 -4.37 1.37
N GLY A 80 3.04 -4.28 2.62
CA GLY A 80 3.84 -3.19 3.13
C GLY A 80 3.95 -3.26 4.64
N ASN A 81 4.57 -2.26 5.25
CA ASN A 81 4.81 -2.27 6.69
C ASN A 81 3.48 -2.17 7.46
N LYS A 82 3.06 -3.28 8.11
CA LYS A 82 1.86 -3.34 8.98
C LYS A 82 0.58 -2.77 8.34
N SER A 83 0.35 -3.04 7.06
CA SER A 83 -0.83 -2.59 6.33
C SER A 83 -2.13 -3.21 6.86
N THR A 84 -3.17 -2.40 7.08
CA THR A 84 -4.49 -2.85 7.55
C THR A 84 -5.63 -2.02 6.91
N PRO A 85 -6.61 -2.66 6.24
CA PRO A 85 -6.60 -4.07 5.86
C PRO A 85 -5.53 -4.36 4.80
N SER A 86 -4.94 -5.55 4.84
CA SER A 86 -3.97 -5.99 3.82
C SER A 86 -4.62 -6.73 2.65
N VAL A 87 -5.83 -7.25 2.81
CA VAL A 87 -6.59 -7.94 1.76
C VAL A 87 -8.05 -7.50 1.84
N PHE A 88 -8.64 -7.15 0.71
CA PHE A 88 -10.02 -6.67 0.60
C PHE A 88 -10.56 -6.87 -0.81
N GLN A 89 -11.88 -6.80 -0.98
CA GLN A 89 -12.49 -6.76 -2.31
C GLN A 89 -12.40 -5.36 -2.91
N GLY A 90 -12.17 -5.28 -4.21
CA GLY A 90 -12.07 -4.02 -4.93
C GLY A 90 -13.33 -3.16 -4.82
N SER A 91 -13.14 -1.85 -4.84
CA SER A 91 -14.22 -0.86 -4.72
C SER A 91 -13.91 0.37 -5.55
N ILE A 92 -14.91 0.87 -6.29
CA ILE A 92 -14.80 2.14 -7.03
C ILE A 92 -14.70 3.35 -6.09
N ASN A 93 -15.32 3.26 -4.90
CA ASN A 93 -15.19 4.29 -3.86
C ASN A 93 -13.86 4.18 -3.09
N GLY A 94 -13.10 3.12 -3.36
CA GLY A 94 -11.83 2.82 -2.74
C GLY A 94 -11.93 2.14 -1.38
N THR A 95 -10.78 1.68 -0.90
CA THR A 95 -10.55 1.17 0.45
C THR A 95 -9.38 1.91 1.07
N SER A 96 -9.60 2.49 2.25
CA SER A 96 -8.55 3.17 3.00
C SER A 96 -7.72 2.13 3.73
N VAL A 97 -6.42 2.09 3.43
CA VAL A 97 -5.45 1.18 4.06
C VAL A 97 -4.52 2.00 4.93
N SER A 98 -4.55 1.73 6.23
CA SER A 98 -3.56 2.25 7.16
C SER A 98 -2.27 1.47 7.00
N ILE A 99 -1.16 2.14 6.73
CA ILE A 99 0.12 1.49 6.42
C ILE A 99 1.24 2.29 7.09
N TYR A 100 2.30 1.63 7.58
CA TYR A 100 3.43 2.35 8.16
C TYR A 100 4.35 2.85 7.04
N PRO A 101 5.13 3.93 7.29
CA PRO A 101 6.07 4.46 6.30
C PRO A 101 6.97 3.39 5.69
N GLY A 102 7.21 3.50 4.38
CA GLY A 102 8.03 2.56 3.63
C GLY A 102 7.51 2.30 2.21
N LYS A 103 8.08 1.28 1.56
CA LYS A 103 7.58 0.79 0.28
C LYS A 103 6.31 -0.03 0.47
N TYR A 104 5.41 0.05 -0.49
CA TYR A 104 4.24 -0.80 -0.56
C TYR A 104 4.06 -1.35 -1.98
N THR A 105 3.30 -2.44 -2.06
CA THR A 105 2.88 -3.06 -3.32
C THR A 105 1.37 -3.33 -3.26
N VAL A 106 0.66 -3.04 -4.34
CA VAL A 106 -0.75 -3.36 -4.54
C VAL A 106 -0.85 -4.37 -5.67
N SER A 107 -1.48 -5.51 -5.43
CA SER A 107 -1.69 -6.56 -6.43
C SER A 107 -3.12 -7.06 -6.39
N GLU A 108 -3.52 -7.80 -7.42
CA GLU A 108 -4.84 -8.43 -7.49
C GLU A 108 -4.78 -9.77 -8.21
N ASN A 109 -5.86 -10.54 -8.12
CA ASN A 109 -6.02 -11.72 -8.94
C ASN A 109 -6.29 -11.36 -10.41
N LEU A 110 -5.81 -12.22 -11.31
CA LEU A 110 -6.15 -12.14 -12.72
C LEU A 110 -7.66 -12.37 -12.93
N PHE A 111 -8.22 -11.70 -13.94
CA PHE A 111 -9.58 -11.89 -14.39
C PHE A 111 -9.61 -12.71 -15.68
N ASP A 112 -10.49 -13.71 -15.69
CA ASP A 112 -10.66 -14.63 -16.80
C ASP A 112 -11.89 -14.23 -17.62
N THR A 113 -11.67 -13.89 -18.90
CA THR A 113 -12.72 -13.42 -19.81
C THR A 113 -13.60 -14.54 -20.36
N ARG A 114 -13.25 -15.82 -20.18
CA ARG A 114 -13.98 -16.95 -20.79
C ARG A 114 -15.47 -16.97 -20.47
N ASN A 115 -15.84 -16.64 -19.24
CA ASN A 115 -17.25 -16.56 -18.86
C ASN A 115 -17.97 -15.44 -19.60
N MET A 116 -17.31 -14.30 -19.81
CA MET A 116 -17.87 -13.18 -20.56
C MET A 116 -17.99 -13.51 -22.05
N GLU A 117 -16.98 -14.15 -22.63
CA GLU A 117 -16.98 -14.64 -24.01
C GLU A 117 -18.16 -15.59 -24.25
N ASN A 118 -18.37 -16.57 -23.35
CA ASN A 118 -19.50 -17.50 -23.44
C ASN A 118 -20.87 -16.80 -23.38
N LEU A 119 -20.98 -15.71 -22.62
CA LEU A 119 -22.23 -14.94 -22.51
C LEU A 119 -22.48 -14.03 -23.72
N LEU A 120 -21.43 -13.63 -24.41
CA LEU A 120 -21.49 -12.71 -25.55
C LEU A 120 -21.45 -13.44 -26.92
N GLY A 121 -21.30 -14.77 -26.92
CA GLY A 121 -21.40 -15.59 -28.13
C GLY A 121 -20.08 -16.21 -28.57
N GLU A 122 -20.17 -17.29 -29.36
CA GLU A 122 -19.06 -18.20 -29.68
C GLU A 122 -17.88 -17.54 -30.42
N THR A 123 -18.12 -16.45 -31.14
CA THR A 123 -17.07 -15.72 -31.86
C THR A 123 -16.39 -14.64 -31.02
N THR A 124 -16.85 -14.44 -29.79
CA THR A 124 -16.32 -13.40 -28.90
C THR A 124 -14.90 -13.74 -28.49
N THR A 125 -14.03 -12.74 -28.55
CA THR A 125 -12.72 -12.81 -27.89
C THR A 125 -12.62 -11.71 -26.86
N GLY A 126 -12.07 -12.04 -25.69
CA GLY A 126 -11.85 -11.11 -24.60
C GLY A 126 -10.37 -11.05 -24.22
N SER A 127 -9.95 -9.89 -23.75
CA SER A 127 -8.67 -9.73 -23.06
C SER A 127 -8.78 -8.68 -21.96
N VAL A 128 -7.80 -8.67 -21.06
CA VAL A 128 -7.73 -7.70 -19.98
C VAL A 128 -6.38 -7.01 -20.03
N SER A 129 -6.40 -5.68 -20.04
CA SER A 129 -5.23 -4.86 -19.79
C SER A 129 -5.39 -4.13 -18.46
N THR A 130 -4.31 -4.02 -17.68
CA THR A 130 -4.33 -3.36 -16.37
C THR A 130 -3.42 -2.14 -16.38
N THR A 131 -3.83 -1.07 -15.71
CA THR A 131 -3.03 0.15 -15.53
C THR A 131 -3.14 0.60 -14.07
N ALA A 132 -2.07 1.21 -13.55
CA ALA A 132 -2.06 1.84 -12.23
C ALA A 132 -1.83 3.35 -12.36
N LEU A 133 -2.64 4.15 -11.65
CA LEU A 133 -2.56 5.61 -11.62
C LEU A 133 -2.46 6.12 -10.17
N GLY A 134 -2.08 7.40 -10.02
CA GLY A 134 -1.93 8.06 -8.71
C GLY A 134 -0.49 8.01 -8.21
N ASP A 135 -0.32 7.75 -6.92
CA ASP A 135 0.97 7.72 -6.21
C ASP A 135 1.67 6.34 -6.30
N CYS A 136 1.15 5.43 -7.13
CA CYS A 136 1.72 4.12 -7.38
C CYS A 136 2.03 3.91 -8.87
N ASN A 137 3.03 3.08 -9.15
CA ASN A 137 3.52 2.78 -10.49
C ASN A 137 3.32 1.31 -10.82
N GLY A 138 2.58 1.02 -11.91
CA GLY A 138 2.36 -0.34 -12.40
C GLY A 138 3.65 -1.00 -12.84
N GLN A 139 3.83 -2.26 -12.47
CA GLN A 139 4.94 -3.12 -12.84
C GLN A 139 4.39 -4.27 -13.70
N PHE A 140 5.09 -4.54 -14.79
CA PHE A 140 4.67 -5.49 -15.81
C PHE A 140 5.79 -6.49 -16.09
N ASP A 141 5.43 -7.72 -16.46
CA ASP A 141 6.41 -8.68 -16.98
C ASP A 141 6.84 -8.35 -18.43
N TYR A 142 7.73 -9.16 -19.00
CA TYR A 142 8.23 -8.97 -20.36
C TYR A 142 7.16 -9.18 -21.46
N MET A 143 6.04 -9.82 -21.11
CA MET A 143 4.89 -10.03 -21.99
C MET A 143 3.84 -8.92 -21.83
N GLY A 144 4.08 -7.95 -20.95
CA GLY A 144 3.16 -6.85 -20.66
C GLY A 144 2.05 -7.21 -19.68
N ASN A 145 2.12 -8.36 -18.99
CA ASN A 145 1.14 -8.70 -17.97
C ASN A 145 1.42 -7.93 -16.68
N PHE A 146 0.38 -7.36 -16.09
CA PHE A 146 0.48 -6.66 -14.81
C PHE A 146 0.83 -7.63 -13.69
N GLN A 147 1.83 -7.27 -12.89
CA GLN A 147 2.24 -8.04 -11.71
C GLN A 147 1.76 -7.38 -10.42
N ASN A 148 1.99 -6.07 -10.29
CA ASN A 148 1.61 -5.26 -9.13
C ASN A 148 1.82 -3.78 -9.44
N ALA A 149 1.32 -2.90 -8.59
CA ALA A 149 1.69 -1.49 -8.54
C ALA A 149 2.53 -1.22 -7.30
N THR A 150 3.55 -0.38 -7.39
CA THR A 150 4.45 -0.08 -6.27
C THR A 150 4.51 1.40 -5.96
N GLY A 151 4.69 1.74 -4.69
CA GLY A 151 4.86 3.12 -4.26
C GLY A 151 5.64 3.21 -2.94
N THR A 152 5.86 4.43 -2.49
CA THR A 152 6.49 4.74 -1.20
C THR A 152 5.64 5.74 -0.46
N ILE A 153 5.35 5.48 0.81
CA ILE A 153 4.54 6.35 1.67
C ILE A 153 5.36 6.80 2.88
N VAL A 154 5.25 8.08 3.26
CA VAL A 154 5.91 8.63 4.45
C VAL A 154 4.89 8.99 5.54
N SER A 155 5.35 9.33 6.74
CA SER A 155 4.45 9.61 7.87
C SER A 155 3.55 10.82 7.59
N GLY A 156 2.26 10.72 7.93
CA GLY A 156 1.28 11.79 7.71
C GLY A 156 0.74 11.89 6.28
N ASP A 157 1.26 11.11 5.33
CA ASP A 157 0.78 11.12 3.95
C ASP A 157 -0.63 10.53 3.82
N ASN A 158 -1.37 11.09 2.86
CA ASN A 158 -2.56 10.47 2.29
C ASN A 158 -2.32 10.27 0.79
N GLN A 159 -2.10 9.03 0.39
CA GLN A 159 -1.81 8.65 -0.99
C GLN A 159 -3.00 7.96 -1.64
N LYS A 160 -3.02 7.95 -2.97
CA LYS A 160 -4.00 7.22 -3.79
C LYS A 160 -3.32 6.27 -4.75
N CYS A 161 -3.81 5.04 -4.85
CA CYS A 161 -3.41 4.09 -5.88
C CYS A 161 -4.66 3.55 -6.58
N GLU A 162 -4.83 3.90 -7.84
CA GLU A 162 -5.97 3.47 -8.65
C GLU A 162 -5.54 2.33 -9.57
N ILE A 163 -6.14 1.16 -9.41
CA ILE A 163 -5.97 0.02 -10.31
C ILE A 163 -7.15 -0.02 -11.27
N ILE A 164 -6.85 0.04 -12.57
CA ILE A 164 -7.84 0.03 -13.64
C ILE A 164 -7.66 -1.23 -14.46
N ASN A 165 -8.71 -2.05 -14.57
CA ASN A 165 -8.76 -3.12 -15.58
C ASN A 165 -9.66 -2.68 -16.72
N THR A 166 -9.10 -2.70 -17.93
CA THR A 166 -9.85 -2.51 -19.16
C THR A 166 -10.13 -3.88 -19.74
N ILE A 167 -11.41 -4.23 -19.81
CA ILE A 167 -11.89 -5.43 -20.48
C ILE A 167 -12.08 -5.08 -21.95
N GLU A 168 -11.31 -5.72 -22.82
CA GLU A 168 -11.37 -5.51 -24.26
C GLU A 168 -12.13 -6.69 -24.88
N ILE A 169 -13.25 -6.41 -25.53
CA ILE A 169 -14.10 -7.39 -26.20
C ILE A 169 -14.08 -7.15 -27.71
N LYS A 170 -13.98 -8.22 -28.50
CA LYS A 170 -14.19 -8.16 -29.96
C LYS A 170 -15.27 -9.13 -30.39
N ALA A 171 -16.10 -8.68 -31.34
CA ALA A 171 -17.18 -9.46 -31.95
C ALA A 171 -18.16 -10.06 -30.92
N GLY A 172 -18.45 -9.31 -29.86
CA GLY A 172 -19.41 -9.71 -28.83
C GLY A 172 -20.86 -9.36 -29.24
N GLU A 173 -21.79 -10.26 -28.94
CA GLU A 173 -23.22 -10.10 -29.15
C GLU A 173 -23.96 -10.15 -27.81
N THR A 174 -24.63 -9.06 -27.44
CA THR A 174 -25.40 -9.05 -26.19
C THR A 174 -26.58 -10.03 -26.31
N PRO A 175 -26.86 -10.86 -25.30
CA PRO A 175 -28.02 -11.75 -25.31
C PRO A 175 -29.31 -10.97 -25.58
N GLN A 176 -30.11 -11.42 -26.57
CA GLN A 176 -31.43 -10.85 -26.78
C GLN A 176 -32.31 -11.16 -25.57
N ARG A 177 -33.03 -10.15 -25.07
CA ARG A 177 -34.04 -10.36 -24.04
C ARG A 177 -35.11 -11.31 -24.63
N PRO A 178 -35.46 -12.42 -23.95
CA PRO A 178 -36.49 -13.32 -24.43
C PRO A 178 -37.85 -12.62 -24.59
#